data_AF-A0AA35IHF7-F1
#
_entry.id   AF-A0AA35IHF7-F1
#
_cell.length_a   1.000
_cell.length_b   1.000
_cell.length_c   1.000
_cell.angle_alpha   90.00
_cell.angle_beta   90.00
_cell.angle_gamma   90.00
#
_symmetry.space_group_name_H-M   'P 1'
#
loop_
_entity.id
_entity.type
_entity.pdbx_description
1 polymer ?
#
loop_
_entity_poly.entity_id
_entity_poly.type
_entity_poly.pdbx_seq_one_letter_code
_entity_poly.pdbx_strand_id
1 'polypeptide(L)' 'MRGSVTELLAKAGVSESQVDTVFFTGGSSGIPALRNSVSAMLPNARHVEGNIFGSIGSGLAIEARKRYGAA' A
#
# COMPACT_ATOMS: atom_id res chain seq x y z
N MET A 1 13.29 5.15 5.15
CA MET A 1 12.01 5.39 4.46
C MET A 1 12.24 5.71 2.98
N ARG A 2 12.71 6.91 2.61
CA ARG A 2 12.88 7.30 1.19
C ARG A 2 13.79 6.35 0.41
N GLY A 3 14.97 6.02 0.94
CA GLY A 3 15.88 5.06 0.31
C GLY A 3 15.25 3.68 0.07
N SER A 4 14.39 3.21 0.98
CA SER A 4 13.69 1.92 0.85
C SER A 4 12.64 1.93 -0.27
N VAL A 5 11.97 3.06 -0.50
CA VAL A 5 10.99 3.20 -1.60
C VAL A 5 11.73 3.27 -2.95
N THR A 6 12.80 4.04 -3.05
CA THR A 6 13.61 4.13 -4.28
C THR A 6 14.22 2.78 -4.65
N GLU A 7 14.76 2.04 -3.68
CA GLU A 7 15.31 0.70 -3.90
C GLU A 7 14.21 -0.29 -4.35
N LEU A 8 13.02 -0.23 -3.75
CA LEU A 8 11.88 -1.06 -4.14
C LEU A 8 11.49 -0.83 -5.60
N LEU A 9 11.35 0.43 -6.01
CA LEU A 9 11.00 0.81 -7.37
C LEU A 9 12.07 0.34 -8.37
N ALA A 10 13.35 0.51 -8.03
CA ALA A 10 14.45 0.02 -8.85
C ALA A 10 14.42 -1.50 -9.02
N LYS A 11 14.18 -2.26 -7.94
CA LYS A 11 14.03 -3.73 -8.00
C LYS A 11 12.82 -4.18 -8.82
N ALA A 12 11.74 -3.40 -8.79
CA ALA A 12 10.54 -3.68 -9.56
C ALA A 12 10.67 -3.28 -11.05
N GLY A 13 11.67 -2.46 -11.42
CA GLY A 13 11.79 -1.90 -12.77
C GLY A 13 10.68 -0.90 -13.09
N VAL A 14 10.15 -0.20 -12.07
CA VAL A 14 9.01 0.71 -12.17
C VAL A 14 9.48 2.12 -11.80
N SER A 15 9.15 3.12 -12.62
CA SER A 15 9.40 4.52 -12.27
C SER A 15 8.35 5.05 -11.30
N GLU A 16 8.68 6.11 -10.56
CA GLU A 16 7.74 6.79 -9.66
C GLU A 16 6.43 7.20 -10.36
N SER A 17 6.52 7.61 -11.63
CA SER A 17 5.37 8.00 -12.46
C SER A 17 4.45 6.86 -12.87
N GLN A 18 4.90 5.61 -12.79
CA GLN A 18 4.11 4.42 -13.11
C GLN A 18 3.32 3.90 -11.90
N VAL A 19 3.44 4.54 -10.73
CA VAL A 19 2.68 4.16 -9.54
C VAL A 19 1.35 4.92 -9.52
N ASP A 20 0.27 4.23 -9.84
CA ASP A 20 -1.07 4.84 -9.87
C ASP A 20 -1.71 4.98 -8.49
N THR A 21 -1.36 4.14 -7.52
CA THR A 21 -2.02 4.10 -6.21
C THR A 21 -1.07 3.63 -5.11
N VAL A 22 -1.10 4.34 -3.98
CA VAL A 22 -0.44 3.93 -2.73
C VAL A 22 -1.52 3.59 -1.72
N PHE A 23 -1.49 2.36 -1.22
CA PHE A 23 -2.39 1.89 -0.16
C PHE A 23 -1.64 1.82 1.17
N PHE A 24 -2.08 2.61 2.15
CA PHE A 24 -1.45 2.62 3.47
C PHE A 24 -2.05 1.55 4.38
N THR A 25 -1.21 0.64 4.90
CA THR A 25 -1.62 -0.47 5.77
C THR A 25 -0.84 -0.51 7.08
N GLY A 26 -1.50 -0.91 8.17
CA GLY A 26 -0.90 -1.07 9.49
C GLY A 26 -0.75 0.24 10.26
N GLY A 27 -0.68 0.17 11.60
CA GLY A 27 -0.77 1.34 12.47
C GLY A 27 0.30 2.41 12.24
N SER A 28 1.54 2.01 11.94
CA SER A 28 2.66 2.96 11.68
C SER A 28 2.48 3.76 10.38
N SER A 29 1.69 3.26 9.43
CA SER A 29 1.35 4.00 8.21
C SER A 29 0.43 5.20 8.48
N GLY A 30 -0.18 5.28 9.67
CA GLY A 30 -0.95 6.42 10.14
C GLY A 30 -0.13 7.67 10.46
N ILE A 31 1.20 7.58 10.59
CA ILE A 31 2.06 8.71 10.97
C ILE A 31 2.06 9.78 9.86
N PRO A 32 1.61 11.02 10.13
CA PRO A 32 1.51 12.06 9.10
C PRO A 32 2.82 12.36 8.38
N ALA A 33 3.94 12.39 9.11
CA ALA A 33 5.26 12.61 8.52
C ALA A 33 5.65 11.53 7.51
N LEU A 34 5.29 10.26 7.78
CA LEU A 34 5.53 9.15 6.87
C LEU A 34 4.69 9.32 5.60
N ARG A 35 3.40 9.61 5.75
CA ARG A 35 2.50 9.84 4.63
C ARG A 35 2.99 10.97 3.74
N ASN A 36 3.32 12.12 4.33
CA ASN A 36 3.85 13.26 3.59
C ASN A 36 5.15 12.92 2.84
N SER A 37 6.04 12.16 3.46
CA SER A 37 7.29 11.73 2.80
C SER A 37 7.03 10.80 1.62
N VAL A 38 6.04 9.90 1.69
CA VAL A 38 5.70 9.00 0.58
C VAL A 38 4.97 9.76 -0.52
N SER A 39 4.03 10.63 -0.14
CA SER A 39 3.30 11.50 -1.07
C SER A 39 4.23 12.36 -1.92
N ALA A 40 5.28 12.92 -1.31
CA ALA A 40 6.26 13.73 -2.03
C ALA A 40 7.13 12.92 -3.01
N MET A 41 7.25 11.60 -2.83
CA MET A 41 7.98 10.73 -3.74
C MET A 41 7.11 10.16 -4.86
N LEU A 42 5.80 10.04 -4.62
CA LEU A 42 4.85 9.44 -5.56
C LEU A 42 3.69 10.41 -5.83
N PRO A 43 3.97 11.62 -6.37
CA PRO A 43 2.99 12.70 -6.43
C PRO A 43 1.78 12.40 -7.34
N ASN A 44 1.93 11.47 -8.28
CA ASN A 44 0.86 11.06 -9.19
C ASN A 44 -0.02 9.94 -8.62
N ALA A 45 0.44 9.28 -7.54
CA ALA A 45 -0.28 8.15 -7.00
C ALA A 45 -1.49 8.61 -6.20
N ARG A 46 -2.62 7.95 -6.42
CA ARG A 46 -3.79 8.12 -5.55
C ARG A 46 -3.48 7.52 -4.18
N HIS A 47 -3.58 8.32 -3.13
CA HIS A 47 -3.40 7.85 -1.76
C HIS A 47 -4.71 7.32 -1.20
N VAL A 48 -4.73 6.02 -0.90
CA VAL A 48 -5.91 5.34 -0.40
C VAL A 48 -5.66 4.89 1.03
N GLU A 49 -6.64 5.19 1.89
CA GLU A 49 -6.67 4.70 3.25
C GLU A 49 -7.46 3.39 3.31
N GLY A 50 -6.76 2.31 3.65
CA GLY A 50 -7.42 1.07 4.04
C GLY A 50 -7.94 1.14 5.47
N ASN A 51 -8.81 0.19 5.84
CA ASN A 51 -9.03 -0.08 7.26
C ASN A 51 -7.68 -0.46 7.89
N ILE A 52 -7.13 0.46 8.70
CA ILE A 52 -5.79 0.40 9.29
C ILE A 52 -5.58 -0.90 10.07
N PHE A 53 -6.65 -1.49 10.61
CA PHE A 53 -6.62 -2.68 11.45
C PHE A 53 -7.22 -3.92 10.78
N GLY A 54 -8.17 -3.74 9.84
CA GLY A 54 -8.96 -4.84 9.28
C GLY A 54 -8.66 -5.18 7.83
N SER A 55 -7.98 -4.33 7.05
CA SER A 55 -7.84 -4.52 5.59
C SER A 55 -7.18 -5.85 5.21
N ILE A 56 -6.13 -6.24 5.91
CA ILE A 56 -5.45 -7.53 5.70
C ILE A 56 -6.36 -8.69 6.10
N GLY A 57 -6.97 -8.63 7.30
CA GLY A 57 -7.88 -9.68 7.78
C GLY A 57 -9.09 -9.88 6.87
N SER A 58 -9.69 -8.80 6.39
CA SER A 58 -10.78 -8.84 5.41
C SER A 58 -10.32 -9.44 4.08
N GLY A 59 -9.13 -9.08 3.59
CA GLY A 59 -8.55 -9.69 2.39
C GLY A 59 -8.36 -11.21 2.52
N LEU A 60 -7.84 -11.65 3.67
CA LEU A 60 -7.69 -13.08 3.97
C LEU A 60 -9.04 -13.80 4.06
N ALA A 61 -10.05 -13.18 4.67
CA ALA A 61 -11.40 -13.77 4.74
C ALA A 61 -12.06 -13.89 3.36
N ILE A 62 -11.90 -12.86 2.49
CA ILE A 62 -12.35 -12.91 1.09
C ILE A 62 -11.65 -14.06 0.36
N GLU A 63 -10.34 -14.20 0.55
CA GLU A 63 -9.57 -15.28 -0.08
C GLU A 63 -10.00 -16.66 0.42
N ALA A 64 -10.21 -16.81 1.73
CA ALA A 64 -10.73 -18.05 2.30
C ALA A 64 -12.10 -18.41 1.74
N ARG A 65 -12.99 -17.42 1.56
CA ARG A 65 -14.30 -17.63 0.92
C ARG A 65 -14.17 -18.05 -0.54
N LYS A 66 -13.24 -17.47 -1.31
CA LYS A 66 -13.01 -17.87 -2.72
C LYS A 66 -12.48 -19.29 -2.83
N ARG A 67 -11.58 -19.69 -1.93
CA ARG A 67 -10.90 -20.98 -1.98
C ARG A 67 -11.69 -22.13 -1.33
N TYR A 68 -12.45 -21.84 -0.29
CA TYR A 68 -13.10 -22.85 0.56
C TYR A 68 -14.61 -22.62 0.76
N GLY A 69 -15.17 -21.53 0.24
CA GLY A 69 -16.61 -21.33 0.27
C GLY A 69 -17.29 -22.29 -0.70
N ALA A 70 -18.02 -23.28 -0.16
CA ALA A 70 -18.95 -24.05 -0.97
C ALA A 70 -20.06 -23.13 -1.52
N ALA A 71 -20.56 -23.48 -2.71
CA ALA A 71 -21.73 -22.83 -3.31
C ALA A 71 -22.97 -22.95 -2.41
#